data_AF-A0A9P8L323-F1
#
_entry.id   AF-A0A9P8L323-F1
#
_cell.length_a   1.000
_cell.length_b   1.000
_cell.length_c   1.000
_cell.angle_alpha   90.00
_cell.angle_beta   90.00
_cell.angle_gamma   90.00
#
_symmetry.space_group_name_H-M   'P 1'
#
loop_
_entity.id
_entity.type
_entity.pdbx_description
1 polymer ?
#
loop_
_entity_poly.entity_id
_entity_poly.type
_entity_poly.pdbx_seq_one_letter_code
_entity_poly.pdbx_strand_id
1 'polypeptide(L)'
;MARLTDEEKEIIKAYPICEGLDQLRFEFSSKSAYLRSSTTSNIFEDVINFVDKKKDAQILTVHLLIALYALPAAFVLPSRNRPSRDTLSVDLLNITSRIVARQFDAKTAAYLFEQVIIRKPDEDERIWSSVYDLVAEPKSAISPMLNKPVLDTPFTPVTSSQKEVQQTHKNLNRHIEEIGSCDCEYTEGKPWPERGNDISRDASRGQVIGRRSSYRKHYIPLESNPDLFTKLIHKLGVSPSLVFEDVLSIDDPDLLAFVPRPAFALILVFPTSNVYEEETAKEDATKEDYSGRGEEEDVMWFKQTINNACGLYGILHAVSNGEARNFIQPDSPLANLFASCLPLSPDDRALVLEASEELESAHAEAAMQGDSSVPNSAEDEVDFHYVCFIKSHKNGRLYQMDGDRKGPIDRGPLLSPDEDILAEGGLSVVREFIRREKGGNSKFSLLALLTKP
;
A
#
# COMPACT_ATOMS: atom_id res chain seq x y z
N MET A 1 4.47 32.66 18.50
CA MET A 1 5.80 32.13 18.18
C MET A 1 6.34 31.42 19.40
N ALA A 2 6.39 30.09 19.32
CA ALA A 2 6.92 29.22 20.35
C ALA A 2 8.36 29.62 20.68
N ARG A 3 8.71 29.64 21.97
CA ARG A 3 10.06 29.98 22.38
C ARG A 3 10.97 28.78 22.13
N LEU A 4 11.92 28.93 21.22
CA LEU A 4 12.95 27.92 20.96
C LEU A 4 13.97 27.86 22.11
N THR A 5 14.38 26.65 22.49
CA THR A 5 15.50 26.45 23.42
C THR A 5 16.83 26.76 22.73
N ASP A 6 17.90 26.96 23.51
CA ASP A 6 19.22 27.21 22.94
C ASP A 6 19.74 25.98 22.16
N GLU A 7 19.39 24.77 22.60
CA GLU A 7 19.68 23.52 21.88
C GLU A 7 18.91 23.41 20.55
N GLU A 8 17.62 23.75 20.53
CA GLU A 8 16.82 23.78 19.31
C GLU A 8 17.39 24.79 18.30
N LYS A 9 17.89 25.94 18.76
CA LYS A 9 18.55 26.94 17.89
C LYS A 9 19.86 26.45 17.31
N GLU A 10 20.68 25.74 18.08
CA GLU A 10 21.92 25.16 17.57
C GLU A 10 21.65 24.07 16.52
N ILE A 11 20.60 23.25 16.72
CA ILE A 11 20.14 22.29 15.70
C ILE A 11 19.70 23.01 14.42
N ILE A 12 18.91 24.08 14.53
CA ILE A 12 18.45 24.85 13.37
C ILE A 12 19.62 25.47 12.60
N LYS A 13 20.64 25.98 13.29
CA LYS A 13 21.86 26.50 12.64
C LYS A 13 22.68 25.40 11.95
N ALA A 14 22.70 24.19 12.50
CA ALA A 14 23.39 23.04 11.92
C ALA A 14 22.67 22.48 10.68
N TYR A 15 21.34 22.65 10.62
CA TYR A 15 20.49 22.15 9.54
C TYR A 15 19.60 23.27 8.96
N PRO A 16 20.19 24.25 8.26
CA PRO A 16 19.44 25.37 7.69
C PRO A 16 18.49 24.92 6.59
N ILE A 17 17.42 25.70 6.37
CA ILE A 17 16.36 25.38 5.39
C ILE A 17 16.89 25.52 3.95
N CYS A 18 17.79 26.48 3.71
CA CYS A 18 18.36 26.78 2.39
C CYS A 18 17.28 26.90 1.29
N GLU A 19 17.42 26.16 0.19
CA GLU A 19 16.48 26.17 -0.95
C GLU A 19 15.30 25.19 -0.75
N GLY A 20 15.23 24.49 0.38
CA GLY A 20 14.27 23.39 0.60
C GLY A 20 12.79 23.79 0.52
N LEU A 21 12.46 25.08 0.59
CA LEU A 21 11.10 25.60 0.45
C LEU A 21 10.88 26.40 -0.85
N ASP A 22 11.86 26.45 -1.76
CA ASP A 22 11.80 27.31 -2.94
C ASP A 22 10.78 26.86 -3.99
N GLN A 23 10.60 25.54 -4.15
CA GLN A 23 9.53 24.99 -4.99
C GLN A 23 8.13 25.41 -4.49
N LEU A 24 7.91 25.35 -3.17
CA LEU A 24 6.65 25.79 -2.56
C LEU A 24 6.44 27.30 -2.72
N ARG A 25 7.51 28.10 -2.52
CA ARG A 25 7.47 29.55 -2.73
C ARG A 25 7.13 29.91 -4.18
N PHE A 26 7.65 29.14 -5.16
CA PHE A 26 7.33 29.28 -6.57
C PHE A 26 5.87 28.92 -6.88
N GLU A 27 5.38 27.79 -6.36
CA GLU A 27 3.98 27.36 -6.49
C GLU A 27 2.99 28.35 -5.89
N PHE A 28 3.31 28.90 -4.71
CA PHE A 28 2.51 29.95 -4.10
C PHE A 28 2.51 31.22 -4.95
N SER A 29 3.67 31.63 -5.47
CA SER A 29 3.80 32.84 -6.29
C SER A 29 3.03 32.74 -7.61
N SER A 30 3.04 31.57 -8.25
CA SER A 30 2.30 31.32 -9.49
C SER A 30 0.78 31.28 -9.25
N LYS A 31 0.31 30.64 -8.18
CA LYS A 31 -1.12 30.56 -7.83
C LYS A 31 -1.69 31.88 -7.29
N SER A 32 -0.90 32.64 -6.53
CA SER A 32 -1.29 33.97 -6.03
C SER A 32 -1.32 35.04 -7.13
N ALA A 33 -0.48 34.93 -8.17
CA ALA A 33 -0.55 35.79 -9.36
C ALA A 33 -1.92 35.70 -10.06
N TYR A 34 -2.54 34.52 -10.06
CA TYR A 34 -3.88 34.30 -10.63
C TYR A 34 -5.00 34.96 -9.80
N LEU A 35 -4.78 35.22 -8.51
CA LEU A 35 -5.76 35.80 -7.59
C LEU A 35 -5.66 37.31 -7.42
N ARG A 36 -4.61 37.95 -7.97
CA ARG A 36 -4.36 39.39 -7.94
C ARG A 36 -5.27 40.20 -8.89
N SER A 37 -6.56 39.89 -8.92
CA SER A 37 -7.60 40.76 -9.50
C SER A 37 -8.27 41.68 -8.46
N SER A 38 -7.77 41.70 -7.22
CA SER A 38 -8.36 42.44 -6.09
C SER A 38 -7.31 43.33 -5.40
N THR A 39 -7.60 44.62 -5.34
CA THR A 39 -6.73 45.75 -5.00
C THR A 39 -6.48 45.96 -3.50
N THR A 40 -5.75 45.07 -2.82
CA THR A 40 -5.25 45.36 -1.45
C THR A 40 -3.83 44.85 -1.23
N SER A 41 -2.92 45.75 -0.86
CA SER A 41 -1.49 45.50 -0.66
C SER A 41 -1.17 44.85 0.69
N ASN A 42 -1.78 43.71 1.03
CA ASN A 42 -1.46 42.98 2.26
C ASN A 42 -1.30 41.48 1.97
N ILE A 43 -0.04 41.03 1.91
CA ILE A 43 0.36 39.63 1.64
C ILE A 43 -0.30 38.66 2.64
N PHE A 44 -0.49 39.07 3.90
CA PHE A 44 -1.14 38.24 4.92
C PHE A 44 -2.63 38.04 4.63
N GLU A 45 -3.33 39.10 4.20
CA GLU A 45 -4.73 39.00 3.77
C GLU A 45 -4.86 38.20 2.47
N ASP A 46 -3.87 38.28 1.57
CA ASP A 46 -3.85 37.45 0.36
C ASP A 46 -3.66 35.97 0.72
N VAL A 47 -2.78 35.65 1.67
CA VAL A 47 -2.58 34.30 2.20
C VAL A 47 -3.86 33.80 2.90
N ILE A 48 -4.50 34.61 3.73
CA ILE A 48 -5.76 34.24 4.39
C ILE A 48 -6.87 34.04 3.37
N ASN A 49 -7.08 34.97 2.44
CA ASN A 49 -8.11 34.84 1.40
C ASN A 49 -7.88 33.64 0.49
N PHE A 50 -6.61 33.31 0.23
CA PHE A 50 -6.21 32.13 -0.51
C PHE A 50 -6.50 30.84 0.25
N VAL A 51 -6.20 30.80 1.55
CA VAL A 51 -6.48 29.68 2.44
C VAL A 51 -8.00 29.55 2.72
N ASP A 52 -8.77 30.64 2.66
CA ASP A 52 -10.21 30.68 3.00
C ASP A 52 -11.13 30.24 1.84
N LYS A 53 -10.74 30.46 0.58
CA LYS A 53 -11.69 30.38 -0.56
C LYS A 53 -11.68 29.09 -1.40
N LYS A 54 -10.84 28.06 -1.13
CA LYS A 54 -10.71 26.91 -2.04
C LYS A 54 -10.40 25.56 -1.39
N LYS A 55 -10.78 24.47 -2.09
CA LYS A 55 -10.24 23.11 -1.90
C LYS A 55 -8.70 23.09 -1.97
N ASP A 56 -8.12 24.00 -2.76
CA ASP A 56 -6.67 24.19 -2.93
C ASP A 56 -5.92 24.54 -1.63
N ALA A 57 -6.61 25.12 -0.63
CA ALA A 57 -5.98 25.53 0.63
C ALA A 57 -5.49 24.34 1.47
N GLN A 58 -6.29 23.28 1.57
CA GLN A 58 -5.89 22.06 2.27
C GLN A 58 -4.73 21.38 1.56
N ILE A 59 -4.78 21.28 0.23
CA ILE A 59 -3.73 20.70 -0.60
C ILE A 59 -2.41 21.44 -0.39
N LEU A 60 -2.44 22.78 -0.41
CA LEU A 60 -1.23 23.57 -0.21
C LEU A 60 -0.71 23.49 1.22
N THR A 61 -1.60 23.42 2.22
CA THR A 61 -1.16 23.18 3.61
C THR A 61 -0.48 21.82 3.73
N VAL A 62 -1.01 20.79 3.07
CA VAL A 62 -0.36 19.47 3.00
C VAL A 62 1.00 19.56 2.30
N HIS A 63 1.10 20.24 1.14
CA HIS A 63 2.38 20.45 0.45
C HIS A 63 3.40 21.18 1.33
N LEU A 64 2.97 22.21 2.05
CA LEU A 64 3.81 22.94 3.01
C LEU A 64 4.34 22.02 4.11
N LEU A 65 3.47 21.22 4.72
CA LEU A 65 3.86 20.31 5.80
C LEU A 65 4.75 19.17 5.32
N ILE A 66 4.53 18.65 4.10
CA ILE A 66 5.41 17.67 3.45
C ILE A 66 6.78 18.29 3.15
N ALA A 67 6.81 19.50 2.61
CA ALA A 67 8.07 20.21 2.34
C ALA A 67 8.87 20.45 3.64
N LEU A 68 8.19 20.85 4.72
CA LEU A 68 8.82 21.00 6.04
C LEU A 68 9.25 19.66 6.64
N TYR A 69 8.47 18.59 6.47
CA TYR A 69 8.82 17.24 6.90
C TYR A 69 10.08 16.73 6.20
N ALA A 70 10.26 17.07 4.91
CA ALA A 70 11.42 16.65 4.13
C ALA A 70 12.74 17.34 4.54
N LEU A 71 12.69 18.38 5.40
CA LEU A 71 13.89 19.09 5.84
C LEU A 71 14.65 18.30 6.92
N PRO A 72 16.00 18.24 6.89
CA PRO A 72 16.79 17.49 7.87
C PRO A 72 16.49 17.86 9.33
N ALA A 73 16.26 19.15 9.62
CA ALA A 73 15.95 19.62 10.96
C ALA A 73 14.69 18.97 11.55
N ALA A 74 13.69 18.58 10.74
CA ALA A 74 12.47 17.92 11.24
C ALA A 74 12.75 16.57 11.94
N PHE A 75 13.82 15.88 11.53
CA PHE A 75 14.20 14.57 12.08
C PHE A 75 15.12 14.66 13.30
N VAL A 76 15.65 15.84 13.61
CA VAL A 76 16.58 16.05 14.73
C VAL A 76 15.94 16.90 15.82
N LEU A 77 15.04 17.81 15.46
CA LEU A 77 14.28 18.61 16.41
C LEU A 77 13.34 17.72 17.24
N PRO A 78 13.27 17.92 18.57
CA PRO A 78 12.42 17.11 19.44
C PRO A 78 10.94 17.38 19.17
N SER A 79 10.12 16.33 19.31
CA SER A 79 8.66 16.47 19.27
C SER A 79 8.19 17.40 20.39
N ARG A 80 7.21 18.26 20.09
CA ARG A 80 6.59 19.10 21.13
C ARG A 80 5.55 18.33 21.94
N ASN A 81 4.95 17.28 21.36
CA ASN A 81 3.96 16.43 22.02
C ASN A 81 4.60 15.28 22.81
N ARG A 82 5.73 14.74 22.36
CA ARG A 82 6.47 13.62 23.00
C ARG A 82 7.99 13.80 22.91
N PRO A 83 8.57 14.80 23.62
CA PRO A 83 9.96 15.22 23.44
C PRO A 83 11.01 14.14 23.74
N SER A 84 10.70 13.17 24.62
CA SER A 84 11.63 12.12 25.04
C SER A 84 11.59 10.86 24.17
N ARG A 85 10.67 10.81 23.18
CA ARG A 85 10.38 9.59 22.42
C ARG A 85 10.36 9.83 20.92
N ASP A 86 9.89 10.99 20.50
CA ASP A 86 9.60 11.29 19.10
C ASP A 86 10.27 12.61 18.68
N THR A 87 10.37 12.81 17.36
CA THR A 87 10.92 14.02 16.73
C THR A 87 9.80 14.87 16.14
N LEU A 88 10.13 16.09 15.73
CA LEU A 88 9.17 17.03 15.14
C LEU A 88 8.55 16.48 13.84
N SER A 89 9.25 15.60 13.12
CA SER A 89 8.72 14.93 11.92
C SER A 89 7.48 14.07 12.21
N VAL A 90 7.41 13.44 13.39
CA VAL A 90 6.23 12.68 13.84
C VAL A 90 5.04 13.61 14.10
N ASP A 91 5.29 14.78 14.69
CA ASP A 91 4.25 15.79 14.92
C ASP A 91 3.70 16.35 13.60
N LEU A 92 4.57 16.60 12.61
CA LEU A 92 4.18 17.06 11.28
C LEU A 92 3.33 16.03 10.52
N LEU A 93 3.68 14.74 10.61
CA LEU A 93 2.88 13.65 10.02
C LEU A 93 1.49 13.55 10.68
N ASN A 94 1.42 13.69 12.00
CA ASN A 94 0.15 13.66 12.73
C ASN A 94 -0.79 14.79 12.31
N ILE A 95 -0.28 16.01 12.10
CA ILE A 95 -1.08 17.13 11.60
C ILE A 95 -1.51 16.90 10.16
N THR A 96 -0.61 16.41 9.31
CA THR A 96 -0.92 16.09 7.91
C THR A 96 -2.06 15.08 7.83
N SER A 97 -2.02 14.03 8.65
CA SER A 97 -3.10 13.05 8.79
C SER A 97 -4.42 13.68 9.25
N ARG A 98 -4.38 14.61 10.22
CA ARG A 98 -5.57 15.35 10.67
C ARG A 98 -6.15 16.25 9.58
N ILE A 99 -5.32 16.87 8.74
CA ILE A 99 -5.79 17.68 7.59
C ILE A 99 -6.50 16.79 6.57
N VAL A 100 -5.91 15.66 6.21
CA VAL A 100 -6.51 14.68 5.30
C VAL A 100 -7.84 14.14 5.86
N ALA A 101 -7.90 13.89 7.18
CA ALA A 101 -9.13 13.48 7.87
C ALA A 101 -10.17 14.61 8.05
N ARG A 102 -9.91 15.83 7.56
CA ARG A 102 -10.73 17.04 7.78
C ARG A 102 -10.96 17.38 9.25
N GLN A 103 -10.02 16.99 10.11
CA GLN A 103 -9.98 17.24 11.56
C GLN A 103 -9.00 18.37 11.94
N PHE A 104 -8.68 19.23 10.97
CA PHE A 104 -7.76 20.34 11.12
C PHE A 104 -8.28 21.54 10.30
N ASP A 105 -8.32 22.71 10.93
CA ASP A 105 -8.67 23.95 10.24
C ASP A 105 -7.42 24.51 9.56
N ALA A 106 -7.37 24.47 8.22
CA ALA A 106 -6.23 24.96 7.45
C ALA A 106 -5.90 26.44 7.73
N LYS A 107 -6.84 27.22 8.27
CA LYS A 107 -6.61 28.61 8.68
C LYS A 107 -5.56 28.74 9.78
N THR A 108 -5.37 27.72 10.61
CA THR A 108 -4.35 27.77 11.67
C THR A 108 -2.93 27.73 11.09
N ALA A 109 -2.75 27.22 9.87
CA ALA A 109 -1.47 27.24 9.17
C ALA A 109 -1.17 28.58 8.46
N ALA A 110 -2.11 29.54 8.41
CA ALA A 110 -1.94 30.79 7.65
C ALA A 110 -0.71 31.61 8.11
N TYR A 111 -0.43 31.60 9.41
CA TYR A 111 0.75 32.28 9.96
C TYR A 111 2.06 31.61 9.55
N LEU A 112 2.09 30.28 9.49
CA LEU A 112 3.25 29.52 9.02
C LEU A 112 3.51 29.78 7.53
N PHE A 113 2.45 29.84 6.71
CA PHE A 113 2.56 30.25 5.31
C PHE A 113 3.20 31.64 5.17
N GLU A 114 2.74 32.61 5.95
CA GLU A 114 3.32 33.95 5.95
C GLU A 114 4.83 33.93 6.24
N GLN A 115 5.27 33.12 7.22
CA GLN A 115 6.69 33.01 7.55
C GLN A 115 7.52 32.39 6.43
N VAL A 116 6.96 31.42 5.71
CA VAL A 116 7.67 30.74 4.61
C VAL A 116 7.74 31.60 3.34
N ILE A 117 6.69 32.38 3.08
CA ILE A 117 6.60 33.24 1.90
C ILE A 117 7.42 34.52 2.07
N ILE A 118 7.41 35.13 3.26
CA ILE A 118 8.13 36.37 3.52
C ILE A 118 9.56 36.05 3.99
N ARG A 119 10.52 36.11 3.07
CA ARG A 119 11.95 36.02 3.40
C ARG A 119 12.35 37.17 4.33
N LYS A 120 12.84 36.85 5.53
CA LYS A 120 13.35 37.81 6.52
C LYS A 120 14.70 37.32 7.08
N PRO A 121 15.48 38.20 7.72
CA PRO A 121 16.59 37.76 8.56
C PRO A 121 16.09 36.74 9.60
N ASP A 122 16.90 35.73 9.89
CA ASP A 122 16.58 34.64 10.82
C ASP A 122 15.33 33.82 10.44
N GLU A 123 15.09 33.64 9.13
CA GLU A 123 13.89 32.95 8.63
C GLU A 123 13.74 31.52 9.17
N ASP A 124 14.84 30.79 9.33
CA ASP A 124 14.81 29.40 9.79
C ASP A 124 14.26 29.28 11.22
N GLU A 125 14.75 30.08 12.16
CA GLU A 125 14.24 30.10 13.55
C GLU A 125 12.75 30.49 13.60
N ARG A 126 12.34 31.45 12.76
CA ARG A 126 10.95 31.95 12.70
C ARG A 126 9.99 30.91 12.12
N ILE A 127 10.42 30.19 11.08
CA ILE A 127 9.65 29.11 10.45
C ILE A 127 9.49 27.96 11.45
N TRP A 128 10.58 27.47 12.05
CA TRP A 128 10.52 26.35 13.01
C TRP A 128 9.77 26.72 14.30
N SER A 129 9.89 27.96 14.78
CA SER A 129 9.06 28.46 15.89
C SER A 129 7.56 28.43 15.54
N SER A 130 7.20 28.76 14.31
CA SER A 130 5.81 28.73 13.84
C SER A 130 5.29 27.31 13.63
N VAL A 131 6.16 26.38 13.20
CA VAL A 131 5.84 24.94 13.17
C VAL A 131 5.55 24.45 14.59
N TYR A 132 6.36 24.86 15.58
CA TYR A 132 6.14 24.47 16.96
C TYR A 132 4.83 24.98 17.56
N ASP A 133 4.39 26.19 17.19
CA ASP A 133 3.07 26.69 17.56
C ASP A 133 1.96 25.83 16.95
N LEU A 134 2.08 25.49 15.65
CA LEU A 134 1.09 24.71 14.92
C LEU A 134 0.91 23.31 15.51
N VAL A 135 2.00 22.65 15.90
CA VAL A 135 1.97 21.29 16.49
C VAL A 135 1.54 21.27 17.95
N ALA A 136 1.63 22.40 18.64
CA ALA A 136 1.20 22.55 20.03
C ALA A 136 -0.30 22.87 20.15
N GLU A 137 -1.00 23.15 19.05
CA GLU A 137 -2.43 23.49 19.10
C GLU A 137 -3.27 22.35 19.73
N PRO A 138 -4.15 22.67 20.69
CA PRO A 138 -4.94 21.66 21.37
C PRO A 138 -5.88 20.95 20.38
N LYS A 139 -6.09 19.64 20.61
CA LYS A 139 -7.07 18.81 19.90
C LYS A 139 -8.46 19.47 19.99
N SER A 140 -8.86 20.27 19.01
CA SER A 140 -10.19 20.90 19.04
C SER A 140 -11.25 19.81 18.95
N ALA A 141 -12.07 19.67 19.98
CA ALA A 141 -13.28 18.87 19.95
C ALA A 141 -14.28 19.55 19.00
N ILE A 142 -14.51 18.97 17.82
CA ILE A 142 -15.58 19.39 16.92
C ILE A 142 -16.82 18.55 17.23
N SER A 143 -17.89 19.22 17.69
CA SER A 143 -19.22 18.66 17.94
C SER A 143 -19.95 18.27 16.63
N PRO A 144 -20.90 17.31 16.68
CA PRO A 144 -21.49 16.70 15.50
C PRO A 144 -22.65 17.55 14.96
N MET A 145 -22.48 18.22 13.83
CA MET A 145 -23.61 18.81 13.11
C MET A 145 -23.46 18.63 11.60
N LEU A 146 -24.47 17.92 11.06
CA LEU A 146 -24.88 17.80 9.67
C LEU A 146 -24.10 16.85 8.75
N ASN A 147 -24.41 15.55 8.92
CA ASN A 147 -24.22 14.51 7.91
C ASN A 147 -24.90 14.91 6.59
N LYS A 148 -24.09 15.26 5.60
CA LYS A 148 -24.31 14.80 4.22
C LYS A 148 -23.29 13.68 3.98
N PRO A 149 -23.69 12.50 3.49
CA PRO A 149 -22.73 11.42 3.28
C PRO A 149 -21.89 11.80 2.06
N VAL A 150 -20.71 12.33 2.32
CA VAL A 150 -19.66 12.53 1.32
C VAL A 150 -18.63 11.44 1.59
N LEU A 151 -18.62 10.51 0.63
CA LEU A 151 -17.56 9.57 0.25
C LEU A 151 -16.18 10.07 0.69
N ASP A 152 -15.37 9.24 1.37
CA ASP A 152 -13.88 9.24 1.34
C ASP A 152 -13.33 8.34 2.46
N THR A 153 -12.43 7.40 2.13
CA THR A 153 -11.34 7.00 3.05
C THR A 153 -10.18 6.41 2.25
N PRO A 154 -8.93 6.89 2.42
CA PRO A 154 -7.74 6.39 1.72
C PRO A 154 -7.33 4.98 2.17
N PHE A 155 -6.55 4.27 1.35
CA PHE A 155 -5.99 2.96 1.69
C PHE A 155 -4.97 3.11 2.83
N THR A 156 -4.99 2.18 3.77
CA THR A 156 -3.92 2.03 4.77
C THR A 156 -3.13 0.77 4.42
N PRO A 157 -1.80 0.75 4.51
CA PRO A 157 -1.07 -0.50 4.40
C PRO A 157 -1.59 -1.45 5.48
N VAL A 158 -2.09 -2.61 5.06
CA VAL A 158 -2.61 -3.64 5.95
C VAL A 158 -1.71 -4.85 5.83
N THR A 159 -1.16 -5.25 6.97
CA THR A 159 -0.43 -6.49 7.16
C THR A 159 -1.44 -7.65 7.14
N SER A 160 -1.32 -8.52 6.15
CA SER A 160 -2.08 -9.78 6.03
C SER A 160 -1.79 -10.79 7.16
N SER A 161 -0.81 -10.50 8.02
CA SER A 161 -0.26 -11.39 9.04
C SER A 161 -0.76 -11.13 10.47
N GLN A 162 -1.58 -10.10 10.74
CA GLN A 162 -1.83 -9.70 12.12
C GLN A 162 -3.24 -10.02 12.64
N LYS A 163 -3.25 -10.95 13.61
CA LYS A 163 -3.84 -10.63 14.92
C LYS A 163 -3.25 -9.28 15.37
N GLU A 164 -4.08 -8.24 15.34
CA GLU A 164 -3.87 -6.85 15.79
C GLU A 164 -2.42 -6.41 16.11
N VAL A 165 -1.82 -5.52 15.30
CA VAL A 165 -1.16 -4.26 15.73
C VAL A 165 -0.97 -3.36 14.50
N GLN A 166 -1.65 -2.21 14.44
CA GLN A 166 -1.35 -1.16 13.44
C GLN A 166 0.11 -0.71 13.57
N GLN A 167 0.96 -1.07 12.59
CA GLN A 167 2.34 -0.58 12.51
C GLN A 167 2.54 0.10 11.16
N THR A 168 2.85 1.39 11.20
CA THR A 168 3.15 2.24 10.04
C THR A 168 4.49 1.82 9.44
N HIS A 169 4.52 1.30 8.21
CA HIS A 169 5.76 0.98 7.51
C HIS A 169 6.57 2.26 7.24
N LYS A 170 7.88 2.18 7.52
CA LYS A 170 8.86 3.24 7.30
C LYS A 170 9.51 3.06 5.94
N ASN A 171 9.10 3.85 4.95
CA ASN A 171 9.92 4.12 3.77
C ASN A 171 10.52 5.53 3.86
N LEU A 172 11.49 5.69 4.75
CA LEU A 172 12.46 6.79 4.68
C LEU A 172 13.69 6.46 5.54
N ASN A 173 14.70 5.83 4.94
CA ASN A 173 16.14 6.05 5.17
C ASN A 173 16.97 4.89 4.59
N ARG A 174 17.51 5.10 3.39
CA ARG A 174 18.74 4.44 2.94
C ARG A 174 19.83 5.51 2.89
N HIS A 175 20.49 5.72 4.01
CA HIS A 175 21.90 6.13 4.16
C HIS A 175 22.15 6.43 5.64
N ILE A 176 22.89 5.55 6.31
CA ILE A 176 23.98 5.83 7.26
C ILE A 176 24.51 4.43 7.62
N GLU A 177 25.70 4.14 7.11
CA GLU A 177 26.49 2.96 7.45
C GLU A 177 27.05 3.06 8.87
N GLU A 178 27.23 1.87 9.44
CA GLU A 178 28.27 1.47 10.41
C GLU A 178 28.30 2.16 11.79
N ILE A 179 28.03 1.36 12.83
CA ILE A 179 29.00 0.92 13.84
C ILE A 179 28.28 0.01 14.85
N GLY A 180 28.87 -1.14 15.16
CA GLY A 180 28.70 -1.77 16.47
C GLY A 180 28.12 -3.18 16.51
N SER A 181 28.92 -4.16 16.08
CA SER A 181 29.15 -5.46 16.73
C SER A 181 28.27 -5.81 17.95
N CYS A 182 27.57 -6.95 17.89
CA CYS A 182 27.62 -7.93 18.99
C CYS A 182 27.09 -9.31 18.56
N ASP A 183 27.91 -10.31 18.84
CA ASP A 183 27.71 -11.74 18.62
C ASP A 183 26.52 -12.30 19.41
N CYS A 184 25.83 -13.29 18.83
CA CYS A 184 25.37 -14.45 19.59
C CYS A 184 25.21 -15.69 18.71
N GLU A 185 25.58 -16.80 19.33
CA GLU A 185 25.95 -18.08 18.73
C GLU A 185 24.77 -18.90 18.19
N TYR A 186 25.09 -19.66 17.14
CA TYR A 186 24.28 -20.70 16.52
C TYR A 186 24.42 -22.00 17.32
N THR A 187 23.31 -22.64 17.70
CA THR A 187 23.33 -24.03 18.18
C THR A 187 22.37 -24.89 17.36
N GLU A 188 22.94 -25.95 16.78
CA GLU A 188 22.31 -26.96 15.94
C GLU A 188 21.35 -27.90 16.68
N GLY A 189 20.27 -28.27 15.98
CA GLY A 189 19.82 -29.67 15.83
C GLY A 189 18.81 -30.23 16.85
N LYS A 190 17.65 -30.70 16.34
CA LYS A 190 17.33 -32.13 16.16
C LYS A 190 15.86 -32.37 15.71
N PRO A 191 15.53 -33.56 15.15
CA PRO A 191 14.47 -33.77 14.15
C PRO A 191 13.11 -34.20 14.71
N TRP A 192 12.08 -34.07 13.85
CA TRP A 192 10.67 -34.45 14.04
C TRP A 192 10.44 -35.97 14.15
N PRO A 193 9.46 -36.44 14.95
CA PRO A 193 8.91 -37.78 14.81
C PRO A 193 7.54 -37.78 14.11
N GLU A 194 7.37 -38.73 13.18
CA GLU A 194 6.10 -39.09 12.57
C GLU A 194 5.21 -39.99 13.47
N ARG A 195 3.91 -39.91 13.18
CA ARG A 195 2.81 -40.88 13.35
C ARG A 195 1.95 -40.83 14.62
N GLY A 196 0.64 -40.75 14.37
CA GLY A 196 -0.39 -41.40 15.19
C GLY A 196 -1.80 -40.85 14.98
N ASN A 197 -2.57 -41.48 14.09
CA ASN A 197 -4.04 -41.36 14.06
C ASN A 197 -4.62 -41.75 15.43
N ASP A 198 -5.57 -40.98 15.95
CA ASP A 198 -6.66 -41.57 16.73
C ASP A 198 -7.95 -40.75 16.65
N ILE A 199 -9.06 -41.49 16.55
CA ILE A 199 -10.42 -41.01 16.33
C ILE A 199 -11.15 -41.08 17.67
N SER A 200 -11.76 -39.98 18.14
CA SER A 200 -13.20 -39.90 18.48
C SER A 200 -13.59 -38.77 19.45
N ARG A 201 -14.69 -38.09 19.07
CA ARG A 201 -15.82 -37.57 19.87
C ARG A 201 -15.54 -36.50 20.95
N ASP A 202 -16.01 -35.27 20.68
CA ASP A 202 -17.11 -34.68 21.47
C ASP A 202 -17.86 -33.60 20.68
N ALA A 203 -19.13 -33.45 21.04
CA ALA A 203 -20.21 -32.80 20.32
C ALA A 203 -20.38 -31.30 20.63
N SER A 204 -21.20 -30.68 19.78
CA SER A 204 -22.05 -29.49 20.02
C SER A 204 -21.38 -28.12 20.22
N ARG A 205 -21.10 -27.45 19.08
CA ARG A 205 -21.42 -26.03 18.86
C ARG A 205 -21.58 -25.80 17.34
N GLY A 206 -22.66 -25.12 16.96
CA GLY A 206 -23.10 -24.99 15.57
C GLY A 206 -22.02 -24.42 14.67
N GLN A 207 -21.49 -25.27 13.80
CA GLN A 207 -20.47 -24.95 12.82
C GLN A 207 -21.16 -24.47 11.54
N VAL A 208 -20.93 -23.20 11.18
CA VAL A 208 -21.13 -22.74 9.80
C VAL A 208 -20.20 -23.60 8.95
N ILE A 209 -20.77 -24.36 8.02
CA ILE A 209 -20.03 -25.29 7.16
C ILE A 209 -19.29 -24.43 6.12
N GLY A 210 -18.15 -23.88 6.51
CA GLY A 210 -17.18 -23.30 5.59
C GLY A 210 -16.77 -24.37 4.59
N ARG A 211 -16.82 -24.02 3.31
CA ARG A 211 -16.43 -24.87 2.20
C ARG A 211 -14.94 -25.21 2.36
N ARG A 212 -14.61 -26.34 2.98
CA ARG A 212 -13.22 -26.85 3.03
C ARG A 212 -12.79 -27.18 1.61
N SER A 213 -12.15 -26.24 0.92
CA SER A 213 -11.18 -26.56 -0.11
C SER A 213 -10.19 -27.54 0.52
N SER A 214 -10.00 -28.68 -0.14
CA SER A 214 -9.01 -29.67 0.28
C SER A 214 -7.62 -29.14 -0.07
N TYR A 215 -7.09 -28.25 0.76
CA TYR A 215 -5.70 -27.82 0.62
C TYR A 215 -4.76 -29.01 0.89
N ARG A 216 -3.78 -29.19 0.02
CA ARG A 216 -2.82 -30.31 0.10
C ARG A 216 -1.53 -29.93 0.82
N LYS A 217 -1.29 -28.62 0.95
CA LYS A 217 -0.07 -28.03 1.49
C LYS A 217 -0.41 -26.72 2.21
N HIS A 218 0.42 -26.29 3.15
CA HIS A 218 0.25 -25.07 3.92
C HIS A 218 1.51 -24.22 3.83
N TYR A 219 1.35 -22.94 3.50
CA TYR A 219 2.41 -21.95 3.55
C TYR A 219 2.20 -20.94 4.65
N ILE A 220 3.27 -20.23 5.00
CA ILE A 220 3.17 -19.02 5.81
C ILE A 220 2.62 -17.90 4.91
N PRO A 221 1.61 -17.14 5.33
CA PRO A 221 1.03 -16.05 4.54
C PRO A 221 2.04 -14.92 4.31
N LEU A 222 2.08 -14.39 3.08
CA LEU A 222 2.93 -13.23 2.74
C LEU A 222 2.32 -11.94 3.25
N GLU A 223 3.12 -11.10 3.92
CA GLU A 223 2.81 -9.71 4.25
C GLU A 223 2.61 -8.89 2.97
N SER A 224 1.58 -8.02 2.93
CA SER A 224 1.33 -7.11 1.79
C SER A 224 2.37 -6.01 1.77
N ASN A 225 3.53 -6.33 1.19
CA ASN A 225 4.71 -5.50 1.22
C ASN A 225 5.38 -5.51 -0.17
N PRO A 226 5.49 -4.35 -0.84
CA PRO A 226 6.02 -4.27 -2.20
C PRO A 226 7.47 -4.77 -2.31
N ASP A 227 8.31 -4.56 -1.29
CA ASP A 227 9.70 -5.02 -1.30
C ASP A 227 9.79 -6.54 -1.24
N LEU A 228 8.94 -7.19 -0.44
CA LEU A 228 8.88 -8.65 -0.34
C LEU A 228 8.43 -9.26 -1.66
N PHE A 229 7.37 -8.72 -2.24
CA PHE A 229 6.83 -9.19 -3.51
C PHE A 229 7.85 -9.00 -4.64
N THR A 230 8.53 -7.86 -4.66
CA THR A 230 9.60 -7.54 -5.62
C THR A 230 10.79 -8.49 -5.49
N LYS A 231 11.30 -8.70 -4.27
CA LYS A 231 12.39 -9.66 -4.01
C LYS A 231 12.01 -11.06 -4.47
N LEU A 232 10.78 -11.50 -4.18
CA LEU A 232 10.29 -12.82 -4.57
C LEU A 232 10.28 -12.99 -6.09
N ILE A 233 9.69 -12.05 -6.85
CA ILE A 233 9.66 -12.16 -8.31
C ILE A 233 11.07 -12.09 -8.94
N HIS A 234 11.97 -11.28 -8.37
CA HIS A 234 13.36 -11.19 -8.86
C HIS A 234 14.13 -12.49 -8.60
N LYS A 235 13.99 -13.08 -7.41
CA LYS A 235 14.58 -14.39 -7.08
C LYS A 235 14.09 -15.49 -8.04
N LEU A 236 12.84 -15.38 -8.46
CA LEU A 236 12.19 -16.30 -9.39
C LEU A 236 12.48 -16.00 -10.87
N GLY A 237 13.25 -14.93 -11.15
CA GLY A 237 13.80 -14.60 -12.46
C GLY A 237 12.96 -13.63 -13.31
N VAL A 238 12.13 -12.82 -12.68
CA VAL A 238 11.57 -11.62 -13.31
C VAL A 238 12.64 -10.52 -13.37
N SER A 239 12.66 -9.76 -14.47
CA SER A 239 13.56 -8.63 -14.70
C SER A 239 13.56 -7.64 -13.52
N PRO A 240 14.73 -7.12 -13.09
CA PRO A 240 14.83 -6.05 -12.10
C PRO A 240 14.08 -4.77 -12.46
N SER A 241 13.74 -4.57 -13.75
CA SER A 241 12.95 -3.43 -14.21
C SER A 241 11.49 -3.48 -13.76
N LEU A 242 10.99 -4.67 -13.40
CA LEU A 242 9.61 -4.87 -12.95
C LEU A 242 9.59 -4.97 -11.42
N VAL A 243 8.77 -4.15 -10.77
CA VAL A 243 8.68 -4.06 -9.31
C VAL A 243 7.23 -3.93 -8.86
N PHE A 244 6.97 -4.26 -7.60
CA PHE A 244 5.75 -3.88 -6.92
C PHE A 244 5.95 -2.55 -6.18
N GLU A 245 4.92 -1.70 -6.18
CA GLU A 245 4.85 -0.46 -5.39
C GLU A 245 3.46 -0.32 -4.77
N ASP A 246 3.36 0.41 -3.65
CA ASP A 246 2.08 0.71 -3.00
C ASP A 246 1.24 1.72 -3.82
N VAL A 247 -0.06 1.46 -3.92
CA VAL A 247 -1.04 2.42 -4.42
C VAL A 247 -1.77 3.05 -3.23
N LEU A 248 -1.38 4.27 -2.88
CA LEU A 248 -1.88 4.97 -1.69
C LEU A 248 -3.35 5.41 -1.82
N SER A 249 -3.79 5.71 -3.04
CA SER A 249 -5.16 6.11 -3.35
C SER A 249 -5.52 5.81 -4.81
N ILE A 250 -6.79 5.44 -5.03
CA ILE A 250 -7.38 5.31 -6.38
C ILE A 250 -8.44 6.40 -6.68
N ASP A 251 -8.70 7.27 -5.71
CA ASP A 251 -9.68 8.35 -5.79
C ASP A 251 -9.00 9.74 -5.77
N ASP A 252 -7.79 9.84 -5.22
CA ASP A 252 -6.98 11.05 -5.21
C ASP A 252 -6.00 11.03 -6.40
N PRO A 253 -6.21 11.87 -7.43
CA PRO A 253 -5.38 11.89 -8.63
C PRO A 253 -3.91 12.25 -8.34
N ASP A 254 -3.65 13.08 -7.34
CA ASP A 254 -2.29 13.52 -7.03
C ASP A 254 -1.51 12.38 -6.35
N LEU A 255 -2.16 11.63 -5.45
CA LEU A 255 -1.55 10.43 -4.86
C LEU A 255 -1.36 9.31 -5.89
N LEU A 256 -2.32 9.14 -6.79
CA LEU A 256 -2.23 8.16 -7.86
C LEU A 256 -1.12 8.52 -8.88
N ALA A 257 -0.86 9.81 -9.10
CA ALA A 257 0.18 10.28 -10.01
C ALA A 257 1.61 9.92 -9.57
N PHE A 258 1.84 9.56 -8.30
CA PHE A 258 3.13 9.04 -7.84
C PHE A 258 3.41 7.62 -8.32
N VAL A 259 2.39 6.86 -8.73
CA VAL A 259 2.57 5.48 -9.19
C VAL A 259 3.09 5.50 -10.63
N PRO A 260 4.32 5.00 -10.90
CA PRO A 260 4.86 5.00 -12.25
C PRO A 260 3.99 4.21 -13.21
N ARG A 261 4.02 4.62 -14.48
CA ARG A 261 3.27 4.00 -15.58
C ARG A 261 4.27 3.50 -16.63
N PRO A 262 4.02 2.37 -17.31
CA PRO A 262 2.80 1.56 -17.22
C PRO A 262 2.73 0.65 -15.98
N ALA A 263 1.51 0.46 -15.47
CA ALA A 263 1.17 -0.55 -14.48
C ALA A 263 0.43 -1.74 -15.14
N PHE A 264 0.91 -2.96 -14.89
CA PHE A 264 0.44 -4.17 -15.58
C PHE A 264 -0.60 -4.96 -14.80
N ALA A 265 -0.51 -4.94 -13.47
CA ALA A 265 -1.40 -5.67 -12.59
C ALA A 265 -1.61 -4.93 -11.27
N LEU A 266 -2.75 -5.19 -10.63
CA LEU A 266 -3.04 -4.74 -9.27
C LEU A 266 -3.27 -5.96 -8.38
N ILE A 267 -2.73 -5.96 -7.18
CA ILE A 267 -3.00 -6.97 -6.16
C ILE A 267 -3.65 -6.28 -4.97
N LEU A 268 -4.90 -6.66 -4.68
CA LEU A 268 -5.68 -6.14 -3.57
C LEU A 268 -5.71 -7.17 -2.45
N VAL A 269 -5.38 -6.75 -1.23
CA VAL A 269 -5.62 -7.53 -0.01
C VAL A 269 -6.74 -6.90 0.80
N PHE A 270 -7.63 -7.73 1.34
CA PHE A 270 -8.80 -7.30 2.11
C PHE A 270 -9.25 -8.39 3.10
N PRO A 271 -9.93 -8.02 4.19
CA PRO A 271 -10.45 -9.00 5.12
C PRO A 271 -11.64 -9.73 4.49
N THR A 272 -11.66 -11.05 4.56
CA THR A 272 -12.84 -11.83 4.14
C THR A 272 -13.99 -11.56 5.10
N SER A 273 -15.14 -11.18 4.55
CA SER A 273 -16.36 -10.93 5.31
C SER A 273 -17.44 -11.95 4.92
N ASN A 274 -18.44 -12.16 5.78
CA ASN A 274 -19.59 -13.00 5.41
C ASN A 274 -20.29 -12.47 4.14
N VAL A 275 -20.28 -11.15 3.93
CA VAL A 275 -20.82 -10.53 2.71
C VAL A 275 -20.01 -10.99 1.50
N TYR A 276 -18.68 -10.93 1.57
CA TYR A 276 -17.78 -11.42 0.52
C TYR A 276 -18.08 -12.89 0.16
N GLU A 277 -18.18 -13.74 1.18
CA GLU A 277 -18.37 -15.18 1.01
C GLU A 277 -19.72 -15.51 0.36
N GLU A 278 -20.80 -14.91 0.84
CA GLU A 278 -22.15 -15.10 0.29
C GLU A 278 -22.22 -14.65 -1.17
N GLU A 279 -21.64 -13.50 -1.46
CA GLU A 279 -21.63 -12.88 -2.78
C GLU A 279 -20.76 -13.65 -3.78
N THR A 280 -19.61 -14.16 -3.33
CA THR A 280 -18.75 -15.07 -4.07
C THR A 280 -19.47 -16.38 -4.37
N ALA A 281 -20.15 -16.97 -3.38
CA ALA A 281 -20.92 -18.19 -3.57
C ALA A 281 -22.06 -18.00 -4.57
N LYS A 282 -22.78 -16.87 -4.53
CA LYS A 282 -23.84 -16.54 -5.51
C LYS A 282 -23.27 -16.39 -6.91
N GLU A 283 -22.15 -15.69 -7.08
CA GLU A 283 -21.51 -15.48 -8.37
C GLU A 283 -20.96 -16.78 -8.98
N ASP A 284 -20.47 -17.70 -8.14
CA ASP A 284 -19.94 -19.00 -8.57
C ASP A 284 -20.99 -20.10 -8.72
N ALA A 285 -22.19 -19.93 -8.16
CA ALA A 285 -23.25 -20.92 -8.21
C ALA A 285 -23.66 -21.27 -9.66
N THR A 286 -23.60 -20.29 -10.56
CA THR A 286 -23.97 -20.43 -11.98
C THR A 286 -22.80 -20.72 -12.90
N LYS A 287 -21.56 -20.72 -12.39
CA LYS A 287 -20.34 -20.92 -13.18
C LYS A 287 -19.90 -22.38 -13.16
N GLU A 288 -19.38 -22.85 -14.29
CA GLU A 288 -18.64 -24.11 -14.37
C GLU A 288 -17.17 -23.90 -13.98
N ASP A 289 -16.49 -24.98 -13.61
CA ASP A 289 -15.05 -24.93 -13.36
C ASP A 289 -14.30 -24.63 -14.66
N TYR A 290 -13.35 -23.69 -14.57
CA TYR A 290 -12.52 -23.29 -15.68
C TYR A 290 -11.65 -24.45 -16.12
N SER A 291 -11.58 -24.66 -17.44
CA SER A 291 -10.85 -25.75 -18.07
C SER A 291 -9.95 -25.27 -19.21
N GLY A 292 -9.67 -23.96 -19.25
CA GLY A 292 -8.75 -23.36 -20.22
C GLY A 292 -7.35 -23.96 -20.11
N ARG A 293 -6.68 -24.07 -21.26
CA ARG A 293 -5.29 -24.51 -21.38
C ARG A 293 -4.69 -24.09 -22.72
N GLY A 294 -3.37 -23.99 -22.76
CA GLY A 294 -2.59 -23.73 -23.96
C GLY A 294 -2.61 -22.27 -24.41
N GLU A 295 -1.95 -22.02 -25.53
CA GLU A 295 -1.78 -20.67 -26.10
C GLU A 295 -3.09 -19.98 -26.46
N GLU A 296 -4.23 -20.69 -26.51
CA GLU A 296 -5.52 -20.13 -26.86
C GLU A 296 -6.20 -19.38 -25.69
N GLU A 297 -5.75 -19.56 -24.46
CA GLU A 297 -6.32 -18.87 -23.30
C GLU A 297 -6.17 -17.34 -23.36
N ASP A 298 -7.21 -16.62 -22.94
CA ASP A 298 -7.14 -15.17 -22.74
C ASP A 298 -6.22 -14.79 -21.58
N VAL A 299 -6.16 -15.65 -20.55
CA VAL A 299 -5.39 -15.47 -19.32
C VAL A 299 -4.90 -16.82 -18.80
N MET A 300 -3.68 -16.87 -18.28
CA MET A 300 -3.16 -18.02 -17.53
C MET A 300 -3.64 -17.92 -16.09
N TRP A 301 -4.62 -18.76 -15.74
CA TRP A 301 -5.17 -18.85 -14.39
C TRP A 301 -4.67 -20.09 -13.66
N PHE A 302 -4.43 -19.92 -12.36
CA PHE A 302 -3.95 -20.93 -11.42
C PHE A 302 -4.96 -21.09 -10.29
N LYS A 303 -5.42 -22.33 -10.07
CA LYS A 303 -6.30 -22.71 -8.97
C LYS A 303 -5.49 -22.84 -7.69
N GLN A 304 -5.98 -22.27 -6.60
CA GLN A 304 -5.32 -22.35 -5.31
C GLN A 304 -5.59 -23.68 -4.63
N THR A 305 -4.51 -24.39 -4.31
CA THR A 305 -4.54 -25.68 -3.60
C THR A 305 -3.53 -25.75 -2.45
N ILE A 306 -2.77 -24.67 -2.25
CA ILE A 306 -1.85 -24.45 -1.13
C ILE A 306 -2.53 -23.44 -0.21
N ASN A 307 -2.83 -23.84 1.03
CA ASN A 307 -3.45 -22.96 2.02
C ASN A 307 -2.52 -21.80 2.36
N ASN A 308 -3.10 -20.64 2.67
CA ASN A 308 -2.39 -19.39 3.03
C ASN A 308 -1.43 -18.85 1.94
N ALA A 309 -1.51 -19.35 0.70
CA ALA A 309 -0.65 -18.93 -0.40
C ALA A 309 -1.30 -17.91 -1.35
N CYS A 310 -2.46 -17.33 -1.02
CA CYS A 310 -3.19 -16.42 -1.92
C CYS A 310 -2.36 -15.21 -2.41
N GLY A 311 -1.45 -14.69 -1.58
CA GLY A 311 -0.48 -13.68 -2.01
C GLY A 311 0.45 -14.16 -3.13
N LEU A 312 0.94 -15.40 -3.04
CA LEU A 312 1.76 -16.03 -4.10
C LEU A 312 0.94 -16.23 -5.38
N TYR A 313 -0.29 -16.74 -5.28
CA TYR A 313 -1.16 -16.90 -6.45
C TYR A 313 -1.45 -15.56 -7.13
N GLY A 314 -1.71 -14.50 -6.35
CA GLY A 314 -1.84 -13.14 -6.87
C GLY A 314 -0.60 -12.67 -7.64
N ILE A 315 0.60 -12.95 -7.11
CA ILE A 315 1.88 -12.64 -7.79
C ILE A 315 2.01 -13.44 -9.09
N LEU A 316 1.73 -14.75 -9.06
CA LEU A 316 1.82 -15.60 -10.25
C LEU A 316 0.84 -15.16 -11.33
N HIS A 317 -0.41 -14.82 -10.98
CA HIS A 317 -1.38 -14.26 -11.92
C HIS A 317 -0.89 -12.92 -12.50
N ALA A 318 -0.30 -12.06 -11.68
CA ALA A 318 0.22 -10.77 -12.12
C ALA A 318 1.35 -10.91 -13.16
N VAL A 319 2.34 -11.77 -12.90
CA VAL A 319 3.53 -11.88 -13.76
C VAL A 319 3.34 -12.80 -14.98
N SER A 320 2.42 -13.75 -14.93
CA SER A 320 2.14 -14.68 -16.05
C SER A 320 1.24 -14.10 -17.14
N ASN A 321 0.63 -12.94 -16.90
CA ASN A 321 -0.38 -12.34 -17.77
C ASN A 321 0.02 -10.94 -18.26
N GLY A 322 -0.79 -10.39 -19.17
CA GLY A 322 -0.56 -9.05 -19.73
C GLY A 322 0.80 -8.91 -20.39
N GLU A 323 1.34 -7.69 -20.39
CA GLU A 323 2.70 -7.42 -20.87
C GLU A 323 3.78 -7.78 -19.84
N ALA A 324 3.41 -8.00 -18.58
CA ALA A 324 4.34 -8.39 -17.52
C ALA A 324 5.08 -9.71 -17.85
N ARG A 325 4.45 -10.62 -18.59
CA ARG A 325 5.06 -11.87 -19.09
C ARG A 325 6.36 -11.65 -19.87
N ASN A 326 6.49 -10.49 -20.52
CA ASN A 326 7.65 -10.18 -21.37
C ASN A 326 8.90 -9.83 -20.53
N PHE A 327 8.74 -9.64 -19.22
CA PHE A 327 9.83 -9.34 -18.29
C PHE A 327 10.38 -10.59 -17.59
N ILE A 328 9.82 -11.77 -17.85
CA ILE A 328 10.34 -13.03 -17.33
C ILE A 328 11.60 -13.40 -18.10
N GLN A 329 12.72 -13.57 -17.40
CA GLN A 329 13.98 -13.91 -18.05
C GLN A 329 13.94 -15.34 -18.60
N PRO A 330 14.46 -15.60 -19.81
CA PRO A 330 14.60 -16.95 -20.34
C PRO A 330 15.37 -17.86 -19.38
N ASP A 331 15.06 -19.15 -19.39
CA ASP A 331 15.69 -20.20 -18.57
C ASP A 331 15.60 -19.99 -17.05
N SER A 332 14.80 -19.02 -16.58
CA SER A 332 14.54 -18.78 -15.17
C SER A 332 13.58 -19.79 -14.55
N PRO A 333 13.52 -19.89 -13.20
CA PRO A 333 12.53 -20.72 -12.52
C PRO A 333 11.09 -20.47 -13.00
N LEU A 334 10.65 -19.20 -13.11
CA LEU A 334 9.30 -18.90 -13.61
C LEU A 334 9.11 -19.18 -15.09
N ALA A 335 10.12 -18.95 -15.94
CA ALA A 335 10.03 -19.29 -17.36
C ALA A 335 9.78 -20.79 -17.54
N ASN A 336 10.54 -21.63 -16.84
CA ASN A 336 10.40 -23.08 -16.89
C ASN A 336 9.06 -23.54 -16.30
N LEU A 337 8.67 -22.98 -15.16
CA LEU A 337 7.41 -23.28 -14.50
C LEU A 337 6.21 -22.95 -15.40
N PHE A 338 6.15 -21.74 -15.95
CA PHE A 338 5.04 -21.34 -16.81
C PHE A 338 5.01 -22.07 -18.14
N ALA A 339 6.16 -22.38 -18.74
CA ALA A 339 6.22 -23.22 -19.93
C ALA A 339 5.64 -24.62 -19.66
N SER A 340 5.92 -25.21 -18.48
CA SER A 340 5.36 -26.50 -18.09
C SER A 340 3.86 -26.44 -17.79
N CYS A 341 3.38 -25.33 -17.22
CA CYS A 341 1.98 -25.10 -16.89
C CYS A 341 1.10 -24.76 -18.09
N LEU A 342 1.66 -24.12 -19.12
CA LEU A 342 0.93 -23.64 -20.29
C LEU A 342 0.01 -24.71 -20.92
N PRO A 343 0.46 -25.93 -21.27
CA PRO A 343 -0.40 -26.93 -21.91
C PRO A 343 -1.38 -27.63 -20.96
N LEU A 344 -1.29 -27.37 -19.65
CA LEU A 344 -1.99 -28.14 -18.62
C LEU A 344 -3.35 -27.54 -18.25
N SER A 345 -4.24 -28.38 -17.72
CA SER A 345 -5.49 -27.92 -17.10
C SER A 345 -5.22 -27.20 -15.77
N PRO A 346 -6.16 -26.40 -15.23
CA PRO A 346 -5.94 -25.70 -13.96
C PRO A 346 -5.64 -26.63 -12.77
N ASP A 347 -6.24 -27.82 -12.71
CA ASP A 347 -5.96 -28.81 -11.65
C ASP A 347 -4.55 -29.41 -11.80
N ASP A 348 -4.09 -29.64 -13.04
CA ASP A 348 -2.74 -30.14 -13.32
C ASP A 348 -1.68 -29.05 -13.08
N ARG A 349 -1.97 -27.78 -13.39
CA ARG A 349 -1.10 -26.64 -13.03
C ARG A 349 -0.90 -26.56 -11.53
N ALA A 350 -1.98 -26.75 -10.76
CA ALA A 350 -1.90 -26.74 -9.30
C ALA A 350 -0.95 -27.83 -8.76
N LEU A 351 -0.94 -29.02 -9.37
CA LEU A 351 0.03 -30.07 -9.03
C LEU A 351 1.48 -29.66 -9.34
N VAL A 352 1.72 -28.99 -10.46
CA VAL A 352 3.05 -28.47 -10.81
C VAL A 352 3.52 -27.42 -9.81
N LEU A 353 2.64 -26.48 -9.41
CA LEU A 353 2.96 -25.46 -8.41
C LEU A 353 3.29 -26.07 -7.04
N GLU A 354 2.53 -27.08 -6.61
CA GLU A 354 2.78 -27.78 -5.34
C GLU A 354 4.11 -28.51 -5.28
N ALA A 355 4.54 -29.05 -6.43
CA ALA A 355 5.77 -29.82 -6.58
C ALA A 355 7.02 -28.97 -6.83
N SER A 356 6.88 -27.65 -7.06
CA SER A 356 8.02 -26.77 -7.32
C SER A 356 8.73 -26.39 -6.01
N GLU A 357 9.89 -27.01 -5.78
CA GLU A 357 10.76 -26.71 -4.63
C GLU A 357 11.35 -25.29 -4.72
N GLU A 358 11.65 -24.80 -5.92
CA GLU A 358 12.17 -23.44 -6.14
C GLU A 358 11.13 -22.39 -5.76
N LEU A 359 9.87 -22.60 -6.14
CA LEU A 359 8.76 -21.72 -5.79
C LEU A 359 8.51 -21.74 -4.27
N GLU A 360 8.49 -22.93 -3.67
CA GLU A 360 8.36 -23.09 -2.22
C GLU A 360 9.48 -22.40 -1.44
N SER A 361 10.74 -22.60 -1.85
CA SER A 361 11.90 -22.00 -1.20
C SER A 361 11.90 -20.47 -1.32
N ALA A 362 11.57 -19.93 -2.50
CA ALA A 362 11.45 -18.49 -2.69
C ALA A 362 10.32 -17.89 -1.84
N HIS A 363 9.15 -18.55 -1.79
CA HIS A 363 8.03 -18.16 -0.94
C HIS A 363 8.40 -18.16 0.53
N ALA A 364 8.97 -19.26 1.04
CA ALA A 364 9.34 -19.40 2.44
C ALA A 364 10.33 -18.32 2.87
N GLU A 365 11.34 -18.02 2.05
CA GLU A 365 12.29 -16.95 2.35
C GLU A 365 11.61 -15.57 2.41
N ALA A 366 10.70 -15.27 1.48
CA ALA A 366 9.97 -14.01 1.49
C ALA A 366 9.00 -13.90 2.67
N ALA A 367 8.34 -15.00 3.05
CA ALA A 367 7.38 -15.03 4.15
C ALA A 367 8.04 -14.89 5.54
N MET A 368 9.33 -15.22 5.66
CA MET A 368 10.12 -14.97 6.88
C MET A 368 10.67 -13.53 6.96
N GLN A 369 10.48 -12.75 5.90
CA GLN A 369 10.83 -11.33 5.87
C GLN A 369 9.56 -10.49 6.04
N GLY A 370 9.71 -9.25 6.49
CA GLY A 370 8.60 -8.34 6.75
C GLY A 370 8.75 -7.64 8.08
N ASP A 371 7.89 -6.64 8.31
CA ASP A 371 7.90 -5.86 9.55
C ASP A 371 6.95 -6.44 10.61
N SER A 372 6.12 -7.41 10.21
CA SER A 372 5.14 -8.07 11.07
C SER A 372 5.63 -9.39 11.65
N SER A 373 5.01 -9.80 12.76
CA SER A 373 5.23 -11.13 13.33
C SER A 373 4.63 -12.20 12.43
N VAL A 374 5.46 -13.18 12.07
CA VAL A 374 5.05 -14.39 11.38
C VAL A 374 4.12 -15.23 12.29
N PRO A 375 3.03 -15.83 11.77
CA PRO A 375 2.22 -16.79 12.52
C PRO A 375 3.03 -17.95 13.10
N ASN A 376 2.57 -18.54 14.20
CA ASN A 376 3.29 -19.63 14.87
C ASN A 376 3.21 -20.94 14.06
N SER A 377 2.15 -21.10 13.26
CA SER A 377 1.93 -22.25 12.38
C SER A 377 1.47 -21.79 10.99
N ALA A 378 1.89 -22.52 9.96
CA ALA A 378 1.35 -22.36 8.61
C ALA A 378 -0.13 -22.77 8.50
N GLU A 379 -0.65 -23.48 9.51
CA GLU A 379 -2.07 -23.85 9.62
C GLU A 379 -2.91 -22.80 10.37
N ASP A 380 -2.29 -21.74 10.93
CA ASP A 380 -3.03 -20.67 11.57
C ASP A 380 -3.95 -19.98 10.54
N GLU A 381 -5.22 -19.79 10.90
CA GLU A 381 -6.18 -19.08 10.04
C GLU A 381 -5.82 -17.59 9.96
N VAL A 382 -5.88 -17.04 8.74
CA VAL A 382 -5.76 -15.62 8.48
C VAL A 382 -7.08 -15.07 7.94
N ASP A 383 -7.45 -13.89 8.41
CA ASP A 383 -8.72 -13.24 8.04
C ASP A 383 -8.62 -12.46 6.72
N PHE A 384 -7.51 -12.56 5.98
CA PHE A 384 -7.22 -11.76 4.78
C PHE A 384 -7.10 -12.62 3.53
N HIS A 385 -7.59 -12.07 2.42
CA HIS A 385 -7.50 -12.68 1.10
C HIS A 385 -6.89 -11.73 0.08
N TYR A 386 -6.15 -12.30 -0.88
CA TYR A 386 -5.57 -11.57 -2.00
C TYR A 386 -6.32 -11.88 -3.29
N VAL A 387 -6.60 -10.84 -4.08
CA VAL A 387 -7.09 -10.96 -5.45
C VAL A 387 -6.22 -10.12 -6.38
N CYS A 388 -6.00 -10.61 -7.60
CA CYS A 388 -5.23 -9.90 -8.61
C CYS A 388 -6.14 -9.40 -9.74
N PHE A 389 -5.88 -8.20 -10.26
CA PHE A 389 -6.53 -7.65 -11.43
C PHE A 389 -5.50 -7.45 -12.54
N ILE A 390 -5.78 -7.96 -13.72
CA ILE A 390 -4.87 -7.91 -14.87
C ILE A 390 -5.61 -7.51 -16.14
N LYS A 391 -4.88 -6.87 -17.07
CA LYS A 391 -5.30 -6.67 -18.44
C LYS A 391 -4.82 -7.85 -19.29
N SER A 392 -5.73 -8.54 -19.98
CA SER A 392 -5.34 -9.63 -20.89
C SER A 392 -4.54 -9.09 -22.08
N HIS A 393 -3.43 -9.75 -22.39
CA HIS A 393 -2.62 -9.44 -23.56
C HIS A 393 -3.28 -9.85 -24.88
N LYS A 394 -4.30 -10.71 -24.84
CA LYS A 394 -5.00 -11.21 -26.03
C LYS A 394 -6.13 -10.32 -26.47
N ASN A 395 -7.00 -9.98 -25.54
CA ASN A 395 -8.27 -9.33 -25.84
C ASN A 395 -8.40 -7.94 -25.19
N GLY A 396 -7.42 -7.50 -24.39
CA GLY A 396 -7.41 -6.20 -23.71
C GLY A 396 -8.44 -6.07 -22.58
N ARG A 397 -9.19 -7.14 -22.27
CA ARG A 397 -10.22 -7.14 -21.22
C ARG A 397 -9.59 -7.29 -19.85
N LEU A 398 -10.28 -6.75 -18.85
CA LEU A 398 -9.85 -6.84 -17.46
C LEU A 398 -10.39 -8.11 -16.80
N TYR A 399 -9.52 -8.86 -16.15
CA TYR A 399 -9.88 -10.04 -15.38
C TYR A 399 -9.54 -9.86 -13.91
N GLN A 400 -10.46 -10.29 -13.05
CA GLN A 400 -10.15 -10.62 -11.66
C GLN A 400 -9.66 -12.07 -11.61
N MET A 401 -8.49 -12.25 -11.03
CA MET A 401 -7.79 -13.49 -10.85
C MET A 401 -7.77 -13.81 -9.35
N ASP A 402 -8.51 -14.83 -8.98
CA ASP A 402 -8.62 -15.32 -7.61
C ASP A 402 -8.56 -16.85 -7.67
N GLY A 403 -7.58 -17.44 -6.98
CA GLY A 403 -7.32 -18.87 -7.02
C GLY A 403 -8.37 -19.72 -6.31
N ASP A 404 -9.14 -19.14 -5.39
CA ASP A 404 -10.19 -19.84 -4.64
C ASP A 404 -11.54 -19.90 -5.40
N ARG A 405 -11.61 -19.24 -6.56
CA ARG A 405 -12.79 -19.23 -7.43
C ARG A 405 -12.80 -20.43 -8.37
N LYS A 406 -13.92 -20.60 -9.08
CA LYS A 406 -14.04 -21.60 -10.16
C LYS A 406 -13.22 -21.26 -11.41
N GLY A 407 -12.63 -20.07 -11.50
CA GLY A 407 -11.89 -19.61 -12.68
C GLY A 407 -11.62 -18.11 -12.70
N PRO A 408 -10.95 -17.60 -13.74
CA PRO A 408 -10.78 -16.17 -13.94
C PRO A 408 -12.13 -15.51 -14.23
N ILE A 409 -12.31 -14.27 -13.75
CA ILE A 409 -13.57 -13.54 -13.90
C ILE A 409 -13.33 -12.34 -14.79
N ASP A 410 -13.91 -12.39 -15.99
CA ASP A 410 -13.98 -11.21 -16.86
C ASP A 410 -14.86 -10.14 -16.19
N ARG A 411 -14.25 -9.00 -15.88
CA ARG A 411 -14.91 -7.88 -15.19
C ARG A 411 -15.51 -6.85 -16.15
N GLY A 412 -15.33 -7.01 -17.46
CA GLY A 412 -16.05 -6.24 -18.47
C GLY A 412 -15.22 -5.20 -19.24
N PRO A 413 -14.53 -4.24 -18.57
CA PRO A 413 -13.80 -3.19 -19.25
C PRO A 413 -12.80 -3.71 -20.27
N LEU A 414 -12.83 -3.08 -21.45
CA LEU A 414 -11.85 -3.25 -22.50
C LEU A 414 -10.91 -2.04 -22.43
N LEU A 415 -9.64 -2.29 -22.10
CA LEU A 415 -8.62 -1.25 -22.07
C LEU A 415 -7.95 -1.16 -23.44
N SER A 416 -7.83 0.05 -23.99
CA SER A 416 -7.13 0.26 -25.26
C SER A 416 -5.65 -0.14 -25.14
N PRO A 417 -4.92 -0.40 -26.24
CA PRO A 417 -3.51 -0.82 -26.17
C PRO A 417 -2.62 0.10 -25.33
N ASP A 418 -2.88 1.40 -25.36
CA ASP A 418 -2.20 2.48 -24.64
C ASP A 418 -2.67 2.70 -23.20
N GLU A 419 -3.83 2.14 -22.82
CA GLU A 419 -4.32 2.16 -21.44
C GLU A 419 -3.74 1.01 -20.62
N ASP A 420 -3.22 1.32 -19.45
CA ASP A 420 -2.75 0.31 -18.50
C ASP A 420 -3.80 0.02 -17.40
N ILE A 421 -3.48 -0.82 -16.42
CA ILE A 421 -4.45 -1.25 -15.39
C ILE A 421 -4.92 -0.12 -14.45
N LEU A 422 -4.18 0.98 -14.38
CA LEU A 422 -4.53 2.16 -13.56
C LEU A 422 -5.28 3.22 -14.38
N ALA A 423 -5.71 2.90 -15.60
CA ALA A 423 -6.69 3.71 -16.34
C ALA A 423 -8.08 3.60 -15.68
N GLU A 424 -9.00 4.51 -16.03
CA GLU A 424 -10.30 4.61 -15.36
C GLU A 424 -11.13 3.31 -15.43
N GLY A 425 -11.02 2.55 -16.54
CA GLY A 425 -11.68 1.24 -16.64
C GLY A 425 -11.16 0.22 -15.61
N GLY A 426 -9.87 0.25 -15.29
CA GLY A 426 -9.30 -0.60 -14.26
C GLY A 426 -9.63 -0.14 -12.85
N LEU A 427 -9.47 1.16 -12.60
CA LEU A 427 -9.83 1.76 -11.31
C LEU A 427 -11.32 1.58 -10.99
N SER A 428 -12.22 1.65 -11.97
CA SER A 428 -13.65 1.48 -11.74
C SER A 428 -13.99 0.09 -11.19
N VAL A 429 -13.32 -0.96 -11.67
CA VAL A 429 -13.52 -2.34 -11.19
C VAL A 429 -13.03 -2.49 -9.76
N VAL A 430 -11.84 -1.96 -9.45
CA VAL A 430 -11.29 -2.01 -8.10
C VAL A 430 -12.16 -1.21 -7.12
N ARG A 431 -12.64 -0.02 -7.53
CA ARG A 431 -13.57 0.78 -6.71
C ARG A 431 -14.88 0.03 -6.48
N GLU A 432 -15.44 -0.62 -7.49
CA GLU A 432 -16.65 -1.43 -7.34
C GLU A 432 -16.45 -2.58 -6.34
N PHE A 433 -15.34 -3.30 -6.47
CA PHE A 433 -14.95 -4.35 -5.54
C PHE A 433 -14.92 -3.84 -4.10
N ILE A 434 -14.19 -2.74 -3.85
CA ILE A 434 -14.07 -2.16 -2.51
C ILE A 434 -15.43 -1.66 -1.98
N ARG A 435 -16.27 -1.06 -2.83
CA ARG A 435 -17.61 -0.59 -2.42
C ARG A 435 -18.50 -1.75 -1.98
N ARG A 436 -18.43 -2.89 -2.66
CA ARG A 436 -19.17 -4.11 -2.30
C ARG A 436 -18.75 -4.62 -0.93
N GLU A 437 -17.45 -4.59 -0.65
CA GLU A 437 -16.87 -5.14 0.59
C GLU A 437 -16.92 -4.19 1.80
N LYS A 438 -17.22 -2.90 1.60
CA LYS A 438 -17.26 -1.85 2.65
C LYS A 438 -18.44 -1.95 3.63
N GLY A 439 -18.95 -3.15 3.92
CA GLY A 439 -19.93 -3.43 4.98
C GLY A 439 -19.46 -3.14 6.42
N GLY A 440 -18.40 -2.33 6.61
CA GLY A 440 -17.92 -1.86 7.92
C GLY A 440 -16.41 -1.97 8.16
N ASN A 441 -15.62 -2.56 7.25
CA ASN A 441 -14.17 -2.77 7.46
C ASN A 441 -13.32 -1.85 6.57
N SER A 442 -12.31 -1.20 7.15
CA SER A 442 -11.42 -0.22 6.48
C SER A 442 -10.05 -0.79 6.08
N LYS A 443 -9.87 -2.11 6.18
CA LYS A 443 -8.56 -2.75 6.06
C LYS A 443 -8.26 -3.23 4.62
N PHE A 444 -7.92 -2.32 3.72
CA PHE A 444 -7.51 -2.67 2.35
C PHE A 444 -6.10 -2.16 2.05
N SER A 445 -5.28 -2.96 1.35
CA SER A 445 -4.02 -2.54 0.76
C SER A 445 -3.98 -2.95 -0.71
N LEU A 446 -3.38 -2.10 -1.55
CA LEU A 446 -3.32 -2.26 -2.99
C LEU A 446 -1.89 -2.09 -3.47
N LEU A 447 -1.35 -3.11 -4.12
CA LEU A 447 -0.03 -3.09 -4.76
C LEU A 447 -0.20 -3.04 -6.27
N ALA A 448 0.67 -2.30 -6.97
CA ALA A 448 0.75 -2.28 -8.41
C ALA A 448 2.06 -2.92 -8.90
N LEU A 449 1.97 -3.82 -9.88
CA LEU A 449 3.12 -4.34 -10.62
C LEU A 449 3.41 -3.42 -11.80
N LEU A 450 4.59 -2.80 -11.85
CA LEU A 450 4.91 -1.75 -12.80
C LEU A 450 6.39 -1.75 -13.19
N THR A 451 6.73 -1.06 -14.28
CA THR A 451 8.13 -0.80 -14.61
C THR A 451 8.67 0.38 -13.80
N LYS A 452 9.82 0.19 -13.14
CA LYS A 452 10.57 1.31 -12.57
C LYS A 452 11.51 1.88 -13.65
N PRO A 453 11.47 3.20 -13.90
CA PRO A 453 12.30 3.85 -14.91
C PRO A 453 13.80 3.83 -14.59
#